data_AF-A0A1Z7ZD54-F1
#
_entry.id   AF-A0A1Z7ZD54-F1
#
_cell.length_a   1.000
_cell.length_b   1.000
_cell.length_c   1.000
_cell.angle_alpha   90.00
_cell.angle_beta   90.00
_cell.angle_gamma   90.00
#
_symmetry.space_group_name_H-M   'P 1'
#
loop_
_entity.id
_entity.type
_entity.pdbx_description
1 polymer ?
#
loop_
_entity_poly.entity_id
_entity_poly.type
_entity_poly.pdbx_seq_one_letter_code
_entity_poly.pdbx_strand_id
1 'polypeptide(L)'
;MTYFLEIMLLLVIVPIGVFFLVRKKSPKDAFEEAEKVLGVAITASEYCDAKGISEEALMAMIGKREIMAYESMGMLFVQGTDVH
;
A
#
# COMPACT_ATOMS: atom_id res chain seq x y z
N MET A 1 -2.75 -6.72 -46.41
CA MET A 1 -3.51 -7.39 -45.34
C MET A 1 -2.84 -7.30 -43.97
N THR A 2 -1.51 -7.24 -43.88
CA THR A 2 -0.72 -7.15 -42.63
C THR A 2 -1.03 -5.93 -41.76
N TYR A 3 -1.19 -4.75 -42.36
CA TYR A 3 -1.50 -3.51 -41.64
C TYR A 3 -2.82 -3.56 -40.86
N PHE A 4 -3.82 -4.31 -41.34
CA PHE A 4 -5.11 -4.42 -40.67
C PHE A 4 -4.99 -5.19 -39.35
N LEU A 5 -4.16 -6.24 -39.32
CA LEU A 5 -3.91 -7.03 -38.13
C LEU A 5 -3.14 -6.22 -37.07
N GLU A 6 -2.13 -5.44 -37.50
CA GLU A 6 -1.36 -4.57 -36.61
C GLU A 6 -2.21 -3.47 -35.97
N ILE A 7 -3.12 -2.86 -36.73
CA ILE A 7 -4.04 -1.83 -36.22
C ILE A 7 -5.00 -2.43 -35.18
N MET A 8 -5.52 -3.64 -35.43
CA MET A 8 -6.39 -4.34 -34.47
C MET A 8 -5.62 -4.73 -33.20
N LEU A 9 -4.35 -5.13 -33.33
CA LEU A 9 -3.50 -5.45 -32.19
C LEU A 9 -3.24 -4.20 -31.32
N LEU A 10 -2.93 -3.07 -31.95
CA LEU A 10 -2.73 -1.77 -31.29
C LEU A 10 -3.99 -1.31 -30.56
N LEU A 11 -5.16 -1.47 -31.18
CA LEU A 11 -6.46 -1.12 -30.57
C LEU A 11 -6.78 -1.94 -29.32
N VAL A 12 -6.16 -3.11 -29.13
CA VAL A 12 -6.36 -3.93 -27.93
C VAL A 12 -5.28 -3.65 -26.88
N ILE A 13 -4.01 -3.55 -27.29
CA ILE A 13 -2.88 -3.36 -26.38
C ILE A 13 -2.92 -1.98 -25.71
N VAL A 14 -3.25 -0.92 -26.45
CA VAL A 14 -3.27 0.45 -25.92
C VAL A 14 -4.30 0.62 -24.80
N PRO A 15 -5.59 0.27 -24.95
CA PRO A 15 -6.55 0.42 -23.87
C PRO A 15 -6.29 -0.53 -22.70
N ILE A 16 -5.74 -1.73 -22.92
CA ILE A 16 -5.36 -2.63 -21.82
C ILE A 16 -4.19 -2.02 -21.04
N GLY A 17 -3.15 -1.52 -21.72
CA GLY A 17 -2.03 -0.84 -21.09
C GLY A 17 -2.47 0.39 -20.30
N VAL A 18 -3.35 1.21 -20.88
CA VAL A 18 -3.94 2.37 -20.20
C VAL A 18 -4.81 1.94 -19.02
N PHE A 19 -5.61 0.88 -19.15
CA PHE A 19 -6.40 0.34 -18.04
C PHE A 19 -5.53 -0.09 -16.86
N PHE A 20 -4.41 -0.79 -17.12
CA PHE A 20 -3.44 -1.15 -16.09
C PHE A 20 -2.71 0.06 -15.49
N LEU A 21 -2.37 1.07 -16.29
CA LEU A 21 -1.75 2.30 -15.81
C LEU A 21 -2.71 3.18 -15.01
N VAL A 22 -4.00 3.20 -15.37
CA VAL A 22 -5.07 3.89 -14.63
C VAL A 22 -5.42 3.14 -13.35
N ARG A 23 -5.23 1.81 -13.32
CA ARG A 23 -5.14 1.01 -12.09
C ARG A 23 -3.84 1.28 -11.31
N LYS A 24 -3.41 2.55 -11.23
CA LYS A 24 -2.63 3.02 -10.08
C LYS A 24 -3.46 2.69 -8.84
N LYS A 25 -3.16 1.52 -8.25
CA LYS A 25 -3.67 1.08 -6.95
C LYS A 25 -3.65 2.30 -6.04
N SER A 26 -4.83 2.72 -5.65
CA SER A 26 -5.02 3.96 -4.90
C SER A 26 -4.36 3.79 -3.53
N PRO A 27 -3.87 4.85 -2.87
CA PRO A 27 -3.44 4.77 -1.47
C PRO A 27 -4.53 4.18 -0.55
N LYS A 28 -5.81 4.24 -0.96
CA LYS A 28 -6.92 3.55 -0.30
C LYS A 28 -6.81 2.03 -0.35
N ASP A 29 -6.36 1.45 -1.46
CA ASP A 29 -6.19 0.00 -1.60
C ASP A 29 -5.08 -0.52 -0.67
N ALA A 30 -4.03 0.29 -0.45
CA ALA A 30 -2.95 -0.03 0.47
C ALA A 30 -3.40 -0.01 1.94
N PHE A 31 -4.25 0.96 2.31
CA PHE A 31 -4.84 1.02 3.65
C PHE A 31 -5.81 -0.15 3.88
N GLU A 32 -6.67 -0.49 2.91
CA GLU A 32 -7.58 -1.65 3.02
C GLU A 32 -6.82 -2.98 3.12
N GLU A 33 -5.70 -3.14 2.40
CA GLU A 33 -4.82 -4.32 2.54
C GLU A 33 -4.18 -4.37 3.94
N ALA A 34 -3.72 -3.23 4.47
CA ALA A 34 -3.14 -3.15 5.80
C ALA A 34 -4.16 -3.41 6.93
N GLU A 35 -5.38 -2.87 6.80
CA GLU A 35 -6.47 -3.08 7.76
C GLU A 35 -6.88 -4.55 7.83
N LYS A 36 -6.91 -5.27 6.69
CA LYS A 36 -7.20 -6.72 6.68
C LYS A 36 -6.15 -7.55 7.41
N VAL A 37 -4.90 -7.10 7.44
CA VAL A 37 -3.78 -7.83 8.07
C VAL A 37 -3.62 -7.44 9.54
N LEU A 38 -3.74 -6.15 9.86
CA LEU A 38 -3.47 -5.59 11.19
C LEU A 38 -4.73 -5.39 12.05
N GLY A 39 -5.91 -5.49 11.45
CA GLY A 39 -7.21 -5.17 12.07
C GLY A 39 -7.44 -3.67 12.12
N VAL A 40 -6.62 -2.96 12.89
CA VAL A 40 -6.60 -1.49 12.97
C VAL A 40 -5.26 -1.05 12.44
N ALA A 41 -5.24 -0.40 11.27
CA ALA A 41 -4.01 0.09 10.65
C ALA A 41 -3.89 1.60 10.82
N ILE A 42 -2.74 2.06 11.33
CA ILE A 42 -2.36 3.48 11.32
C ILE A 42 -1.00 3.63 10.64
N THR A 43 -0.73 4.80 10.07
CA THR A 43 0.55 5.02 9.40
C THR A 43 1.69 5.10 10.42
N ALA A 44 2.90 4.73 10.00
CA ALA A 44 4.09 4.84 10.85
C ALA A 44 4.32 6.27 11.37
N SER A 45 4.06 7.29 10.54
CA SER A 45 4.12 8.69 10.94
C SER A 45 3.12 9.04 12.04
N GLU A 46 1.86 8.63 11.88
CA GLU A 46 0.83 8.86 12.89
C GLU A 46 1.11 8.12 14.20
N TYR A 47 1.66 6.90 14.11
CA TYR A 47 2.08 6.14 15.29
C TYR A 47 3.24 6.83 16.03
N CYS A 48 4.23 7.34 15.29
CA CYS A 48 5.35 8.11 15.84
C CYS A 48 4.86 9.39 16.54
N ASP A 49 3.95 10.13 15.90
CA ASP A 49 3.37 11.36 16.45
C ASP A 49 2.53 11.08 17.70
N ALA A 50 1.69 10.03 17.68
CA ALA A 50 0.84 9.66 18.80
C ALA A 50 1.62 9.17 20.03
N LYS A 51 2.76 8.50 19.81
CA LYS A 51 3.62 7.97 20.88
C LYS A 51 4.78 8.90 21.25
N GLY A 52 5.02 9.96 20.48
CA GLY A 52 6.14 10.88 20.67
C GLY A 52 7.50 10.20 20.50
N ILE A 53 7.62 9.25 19.58
CA ILE A 53 8.83 8.44 19.35
C ILE A 53 9.45 8.73 17.99
N SER A 54 10.76 8.53 17.86
CA SER A 54 11.44 8.62 16.56
C SER A 54 11.17 7.38 15.69
N GLU A 55 11.28 7.54 14.37
CA GLU A 55 11.14 6.44 13.41
C GLU A 55 12.13 5.29 13.67
N GLU A 56 13.33 5.61 14.15
CA GLU A 56 14.36 4.63 14.53
C GLU A 56 13.89 3.76 15.71
N ALA A 57 13.22 4.37 16.69
CA ALA A 57 12.63 3.65 17.81
C ALA A 57 11.44 2.78 17.38
N LEU A 58 10.64 3.25 16.41
CA LEU A 58 9.57 2.47 15.81
C LEU A 58 10.13 1.22 15.11
N MET A 59 11.16 1.37 14.29
CA MET A 59 11.82 0.23 13.62
C MET A 59 12.42 -0.76 14.63
N ALA A 60 12.99 -0.27 15.74
CA ALA A 60 13.49 -1.13 16.80
C ALA A 60 12.37 -1.95 17.47
N MET A 61 11.18 -1.37 17.68
CA MET A 61 10.02 -2.09 18.23
C MET A 61 9.46 -3.13 17.26
N ILE A 62 9.42 -2.82 15.96
CA ILE A 62 9.06 -3.78 14.91
C ILE A 62 10.07 -4.94 14.89
N GLY A 63 11.37 -4.64 14.96
CA GLY A 63 12.45 -5.64 15.00
C GLY A 63 12.40 -6.54 16.23
N LYS A 64 11.92 -6.02 17.37
CA LYS A 64 11.67 -6.80 18.60
C LYS A 64 10.35 -7.56 18.60
N ARG A 65 9.54 -7.45 17.53
CA ARG A 65 8.18 -8.01 17.41
C ARG A 65 7.22 -7.53 18.51
N GLU A 66 7.47 -6.36 19.08
CA GLU A 66 6.58 -5.75 20.08
C GLU A 66 5.32 -5.16 19.43
N ILE A 67 5.39 -4.84 18.14
CA ILE A 67 4.30 -4.25 17.36
C ILE A 67 4.25 -4.95 15.99
N MET A 68 3.04 -5.26 15.51
CA MET A 68 2.85 -5.75 14.14
C MET A 68 2.90 -4.58 13.15
N ALA A 69 3.71 -4.72 12.11
CA ALA A 69 3.80 -3.77 11.01
C ALA A 69 3.57 -4.47 9.67
N TYR A 70 2.99 -3.75 8.72
CA TYR A 70 2.70 -4.22 7.38
C TYR A 70 3.08 -3.14 6.37
N GLU A 71 3.86 -3.52 5.37
CA GLU A 71 4.22 -2.63 4.26
C GLU A 71 3.33 -2.97 3.07
N SER A 72 2.60 -1.96 2.56
CA SER A 72 1.88 -2.08 1.29
C SER A 72 2.10 -0.84 0.44
N MET A 73 2.40 -1.06 -0.84
CA MET A 73 2.56 -0.01 -1.85
C MET A 73 3.58 1.09 -1.46
N GLY A 74 4.63 0.73 -0.72
CA GLY A 74 5.68 1.66 -0.25
C GLY A 74 5.29 2.50 0.97
N MET A 75 4.16 2.19 1.63
CA MET A 75 3.74 2.80 2.89
C MET A 75 3.83 1.78 4.03
N LEU A 76 4.40 2.21 5.15
CA LEU A 76 4.51 1.38 6.35
C LEU A 76 3.32 1.66 7.28
N PHE A 77 2.54 0.62 7.54
CA PHE A 77 1.43 0.63 8.49
C PHE A 77 1.83 -0.14 9.74
N VAL A 78 1.33 0.32 10.88
CA VAL A 78 1.52 -0.31 12.19
C VAL A 78 0.16 -0.59 12.80
N GLN A 79 0.09 -1.66 13.59
CA GLN A 79 -1.13 -2.02 14.29
C GLN A 79 -1.48 -0.93 15.30
N GLY A 80 -2.61 -0.26 15.07
CA GLY A 80 -3.22 0.65 16.02
C GLY A 80 -3.72 -0.12 17.22
N THR A 81 -3.54 0.46 18.41
CA THR A 81 -4.19 -0.07 19.61
C THR A 81 -5.60 0.52 19.64
N ASP A 82 -6.59 -0.31 19.35
CA ASP A 82 -8.00 0.05 19.53
C ASP A 82 -8.21 0.32 21.03
N VAL A 83 -8.32 1.59 21.41
CA VAL A 83 -8.78 1.98 22.73
C VAL A 83 -10.30 2.12 22.63
N HIS A 84 -11.00 1.00 22.77
CA HIS A 84 -12.41 0.97 23.14
C HIS A 84 -12.57 0.28 24.49
#